data_AF-A0A920HXH7-F1
#
_entry.id   AF-A0A920HXH7-F1
#
_cell.length_a   1.000
_cell.length_b   1.000
_cell.length_c   1.000
_cell.angle_alpha   90.00
_cell.angle_beta   90.00
_cell.angle_gamma   90.00
#
_symmetry.space_group_name_H-M   'P 1'
#
loop_
_entity.id
_entity.type
_entity.pdbx_description
1 polymer ?
#
loop_
_entity_poly.entity_id
_entity_poly.type
_entity_poly.pdbx_seq_one_letter_code
_entity_poly.pdbx_strand_id
1 'polypeptide(L)'
;MQQSNRNDWNVRFEVTFYGNDPNKGSFREIKEDNIVFNDEFEIENKLPFNNAANVEINFLIWVDTLPIEKLTKLPHDYKDPKIKYDKESIEVLEVKKL
;
A
#
# COMPACT_ATOMS: atom_id res chain seq x y z
N MET A 1 -31.56 8.00 12.05
CA MET A 1 -30.17 8.20 11.58
C MET A 1 -29.86 6.99 10.70
N GLN A 2 -29.70 7.17 9.38
CA GLN A 2 -29.41 6.04 8.49
C GLN A 2 -27.96 5.62 8.75
N GLN A 3 -27.79 4.42 9.31
CA GLN A 3 -26.52 3.71 9.29
C GLN A 3 -26.23 3.44 7.81
N SER A 4 -25.32 4.22 7.22
CA SER A 4 -24.83 3.94 5.88
C SER A 4 -24.20 2.56 5.90
N ASN A 5 -24.74 1.63 5.12
CA ASN A 5 -24.15 0.31 4.82
C ASN A 5 -22.83 0.50 4.06
N ARG A 6 -21.82 1.09 4.71
CA ARG A 6 -20.50 1.26 4.10
C ARG A 6 -19.85 -0.10 3.99
N ASN A 7 -19.35 -0.41 2.80
CA ASN A 7 -18.52 -1.58 2.60
C ASN A 7 -17.09 -1.19 2.97
N ASP A 8 -16.85 -1.11 4.28
CA ASP A 8 -15.52 -0.89 4.81
C ASP A 8 -14.75 -2.23 4.81
N TRP A 9 -13.53 -2.18 4.31
CA TRP A 9 -12.62 -3.32 4.26
C TRP A 9 -11.29 -2.92 4.87
N ASN A 10 -10.73 -3.76 5.72
CA ASN A 10 -9.35 -3.61 6.15
C ASN A 10 -8.44 -4.33 5.15
N VAL A 11 -7.57 -3.58 4.50
CA VAL A 11 -6.55 -4.12 3.59
C VAL A 11 -5.21 -4.06 4.30
N ARG A 12 -4.61 -5.23 4.54
CA ARG A 12 -3.27 -5.38 5.11
C ARG A 12 -2.29 -5.67 3.99
N PHE A 13 -1.19 -4.94 3.94
CA PHE A 13 -0.24 -5.00 2.83
C PHE A 13 1.19 -4.80 3.33
N GLU A 14 2.14 -5.22 2.53
CA GLU A 14 3.55 -4.91 2.73
C GLU A 14 4.10 -4.06 1.59
N VAL A 15 5.05 -3.19 1.96
CA VAL A 15 5.88 -2.43 1.03
C VAL A 15 7.31 -2.92 1.18
N THR A 16 7.87 -3.42 0.08
CA THR A 16 9.28 -3.79 0.00
C THR A 16 10.07 -2.69 -0.69
N PHE A 17 11.10 -2.21 0.00
CA PHE A 17 12.07 -1.25 -0.51
C PHE A 17 13.35 -2.00 -0.90
N TYR A 18 13.73 -1.93 -2.16
CA TYR A 18 15.00 -2.47 -2.66
C TYR A 18 16.01 -1.34 -2.80
N GLY A 19 17.20 -1.56 -2.27
CA GLY A 19 18.27 -0.57 -2.34
C GLY A 19 19.66 -1.14 -2.31
N ASN A 20 20.64 -0.25 -2.40
CA ASN A 20 22.05 -0.55 -2.36
C ASN A 20 22.76 0.46 -1.45
N ASP A 21 23.45 -0.06 -0.44
CA ASP A 21 24.36 0.69 0.43
C ASP A 21 25.80 0.41 -0.03
N PRO A 22 26.58 1.43 -0.41
CA PRO A 22 27.97 1.26 -0.85
C PRO A 22 28.87 0.47 0.11
N ASN A 23 28.53 0.42 1.41
CA ASN A 23 29.31 -0.27 2.43
C ASN A 23 28.78 -1.68 2.75
N LYS A 24 27.49 -1.96 2.49
CA LYS A 24 26.82 -3.21 2.89
C LYS A 24 26.33 -4.05 1.70
N GLY A 25 26.33 -3.48 0.50
CA GLY A 25 25.80 -4.08 -0.72
C GLY A 25 24.29 -3.92 -0.86
N SER A 26 23.69 -4.74 -1.73
CA SER A 26 22.25 -4.77 -1.97
C SER A 26 21.48 -5.23 -0.73
N PHE A 27 20.37 -4.57 -0.45
CA PHE A 27 19.49 -4.93 0.65
C PHE A 27 18.01 -4.82 0.25
N ARG A 28 17.15 -5.37 1.11
CA ARG A 28 15.71 -5.13 1.07
C ARG A 28 15.21 -4.81 2.46
N GLU A 29 14.31 -3.85 2.58
CA GLU A 29 13.60 -3.53 3.81
C GLU A 29 12.10 -3.69 3.57
N ILE A 30 11.40 -4.38 4.46
CA ILE A 30 9.96 -4.65 4.35
C ILE A 30 9.24 -3.89 5.46
N LYS A 31 8.17 -3.18 5.10
CA LYS A 31 7.26 -2.50 6.02
C LYS A 31 5.85 -3.02 5.81
N GLU A 32 5.24 -3.51 6.87
CA GLU A 32 3.83 -3.90 6.87
C GLU A 32 2.96 -2.75 7.36
N ASP A 33 1.83 -2.52 6.70
CA ASP A 33 0.84 -1.54 7.09
C ASP A 33 -0.59 -2.02 6.79
N ASN A 34 -1.59 -1.26 7.22
CA ASN A 34 -2.98 -1.52 6.91
C ASN A 34 -3.77 -0.22 6.69
N ILE A 35 -4.80 -0.29 5.86
CA ILE A 35 -5.70 0.83 5.62
C ILE A 35 -7.16 0.35 5.58
N VAL A 36 -8.05 1.19 6.10
CA VAL A 36 -9.49 1.02 5.87
C VAL A 36 -9.82 1.55 4.48
N PHE A 37 -10.29 0.67 3.61
CA PHE A 37 -10.58 0.92 2.22
C PHE A 37 -12.07 0.77 1.95
N ASN A 38 -12.69 1.79 1.36
CA ASN A 38 -14.13 1.84 1.14
C ASN A 38 -14.50 2.62 -0.13
N ASP A 39 -15.80 2.84 -0.32
CA ASP A 39 -16.35 3.48 -1.50
C ASP A 39 -16.06 4.99 -1.62
N GLU A 40 -15.54 5.63 -0.57
CA GLU A 40 -15.13 7.04 -0.56
C GLU A 40 -13.79 7.28 -1.27
N PHE A 41 -12.98 6.23 -1.49
CA PHE A 41 -11.74 6.35 -2.25
C PHE A 41 -12.05 6.69 -3.73
N GLU A 42 -11.51 7.81 -4.19
CA GLU A 42 -11.62 8.25 -5.58
C GLU A 42 -10.64 7.45 -6.44
N ILE A 43 -11.18 6.54 -7.24
CA ILE A 43 -10.42 5.61 -8.09
C ILE A 43 -11.11 5.59 -9.44
N GLU A 44 -10.35 5.86 -10.50
CA GLU A 44 -10.87 5.77 -11.86
C GLU A 44 -11.21 4.31 -12.19
N ASN A 45 -12.35 4.07 -12.84
CA ASN A 45 -12.80 2.73 -13.26
C ASN A 45 -12.93 1.71 -12.10
N LYS A 46 -13.28 2.17 -10.88
CA LYS A 46 -13.40 1.30 -9.70
C LYS A 46 -14.39 0.15 -9.87
N LEU A 47 -14.00 -1.03 -9.41
CA LEU A 47 -14.86 -2.21 -9.31
C LEU A 47 -15.80 -2.12 -8.10
N PRO A 48 -16.90 -2.90 -8.06
CA PRO A 48 -17.80 -2.94 -6.91
C PRO A 48 -17.10 -3.49 -5.64
N PHE A 49 -17.33 -2.83 -4.49
CA PHE A 49 -16.80 -3.22 -3.16
C PHE A 49 -17.60 -4.36 -2.51
N ASN A 50 -17.98 -5.36 -3.30
CA ASN A 50 -18.85 -6.46 -2.86
C ASN A 50 -18.09 -7.73 -2.47
N ASN A 51 -16.81 -7.85 -2.82
CA ASN A 51 -15.97 -9.00 -2.53
C ASN A 51 -14.50 -8.59 -2.35
N ALA A 52 -13.71 -9.46 -1.70
CA ALA A 52 -12.30 -9.20 -1.38
C ALA A 52 -11.42 -8.95 -2.61
N ALA A 53 -11.59 -9.73 -3.69
CA ALA A 53 -10.76 -9.61 -4.89
C ALA A 53 -10.95 -8.25 -5.60
N ASN A 54 -12.19 -7.76 -5.69
CA ASN A 54 -12.45 -6.44 -6.27
C ASN A 54 -11.84 -5.31 -5.42
N VAL A 55 -11.89 -5.45 -4.09
CA VAL A 55 -11.31 -4.48 -3.16
C VAL A 55 -9.79 -4.47 -3.27
N GLU A 56 -9.16 -5.64 -3.39
CA GLU A 56 -7.73 -5.78 -3.67
C GLU A 56 -7.35 -5.07 -4.97
N ILE A 57 -8.06 -5.34 -6.07
CA ILE A 57 -7.81 -4.69 -7.37
C ILE A 57 -7.95 -3.17 -7.24
N ASN A 58 -9.02 -2.69 -6.60
CA ASN A 58 -9.23 -1.26 -6.40
C ASN A 58 -8.12 -0.63 -5.55
N PHE A 59 -7.68 -1.30 -4.49
CA PHE A 59 -6.56 -0.86 -3.67
C PHE A 59 -5.28 -0.76 -4.50
N LEU A 60 -4.95 -1.78 -5.29
CA LEU A 60 -3.77 -1.82 -6.15
C LEU A 60 -3.79 -0.71 -7.22
N ILE A 61 -4.93 -0.42 -7.84
CA ILE A 61 -5.08 0.70 -8.78
C ILE A 61 -4.88 2.04 -8.06
N TRP A 62 -5.46 2.19 -6.87
CA TRP A 62 -5.37 3.41 -6.10
C TRP A 62 -3.93 3.71 -5.66
N VAL A 63 -3.21 2.72 -5.13
CA VAL A 63 -1.82 2.91 -4.66
C VAL A 63 -0.86 3.28 -5.80
N ASP A 64 -1.08 2.79 -7.02
CA ASP A 64 -0.23 3.12 -8.19
C ASP A 64 -0.25 4.63 -8.51
N THR A 65 -1.29 5.34 -8.07
CA THR A 65 -1.41 6.80 -8.24
C THR A 65 -0.83 7.61 -7.08
N LEU A 66 -0.34 6.96 -6.02
CA LEU A 66 0.09 7.62 -4.80
C LEU A 66 1.62 7.53 -4.58
N PRO A 67 2.22 8.57 -3.98
CA PRO A 67 3.58 8.47 -3.49
C PRO A 67 3.66 7.51 -2.30
N ILE A 68 4.73 6.71 -2.23
CA ILE A 68 4.92 5.64 -1.24
C ILE A 68 4.90 6.12 0.22
N GLU A 69 5.28 7.37 0.46
CA GLU A 69 5.25 8.03 1.77
C GLU A 69 3.84 8.26 2.33
N LYS A 70 2.80 8.16 1.50
CA LYS A 70 1.40 8.14 1.96
C LYS A 70 0.92 6.75 2.34
N LEU A 71 1.66 5.71 1.97
CA LEU A 71 1.25 4.31 2.14
C LEU A 71 1.92 3.66 3.35
N THR A 72 3.14 4.06 3.70
CA THR A 72 3.82 3.54 4.88
C THR A 72 4.92 4.47 5.39
N LYS A 73 5.48 4.14 6.56
CA LYS A 73 6.68 4.80 7.08
C LYS A 73 7.89 4.39 6.27
N LEU A 74 8.54 5.39 5.67
CA LEU A 74 9.79 5.21 4.95
C LEU A 74 10.89 4.66 5.87
N PRO A 75 11.83 3.85 5.33
CA PRO A 75 13.08 3.54 6.01
C PRO A 75 13.79 4.82 6.51
N HIS A 76 14.47 4.71 7.65
CA HIS A 76 15.11 5.86 8.31
C HIS A 76 16.14 6.59 7.44
N ASP A 77 16.72 5.88 6.48
CA ASP A 77 17.78 6.31 5.59
C ASP A 77 17.29 6.48 4.13
N TYR A 78 15.97 6.46 3.90
CA TYR A 78 15.36 6.52 2.56
C TYR A 78 15.75 7.78 1.75
N LYS A 79 16.09 8.86 2.44
CA LYS A 79 16.53 10.14 1.84
C LYS A 79 18.05 10.36 1.95
N ASP A 80 18.81 9.37 2.43
CA ASP A 80 20.28 9.49 2.49
C ASP A 80 20.85 9.47 1.07
N PRO A 81 21.57 10.52 0.63
CA PRO A 81 22.14 10.57 -0.73
C PRO A 81 23.19 9.48 -1.00
N LYS A 82 23.71 8.82 0.03
CA LYS A 82 24.65 7.70 -0.10
C LYS A 82 23.96 6.36 -0.31
N ILE A 83 22.67 6.24 0.02
CA ILE A 83 21.90 5.01 -0.12
C ILE A 83 20.98 5.16 -1.33
N LYS A 84 21.10 4.23 -2.27
CA LYS A 84 20.28 4.25 -3.47
C LYS A 84 19.12 3.29 -3.29
N TYR A 85 17.90 3.82 -3.18
CA TYR A 85 16.68 3.04 -3.35
C TYR A 85 16.34 2.98 -4.84
N ASP A 86 16.24 1.76 -5.38
CA ASP A 86 16.13 1.50 -6.82
C ASP A 86 14.71 1.09 -7.23
N LYS A 87 13.95 0.48 -6.32
CA LYS A 87 12.60 -0.02 -6.59
C LYS A 87 11.79 -0.19 -5.30
N GLU A 88 10.50 0.09 -5.39
CA GLU A 88 9.48 -0.30 -4.42
C GLU A 88 8.52 -1.34 -5.00
N SER A 89 7.96 -2.20 -4.16
CA SER A 89 6.84 -3.07 -4.52
C SER A 89 5.84 -3.17 -3.38
N ILE A 90 4.57 -3.33 -3.72
CA ILE A 90 3.47 -3.49 -2.77
C ILE A 90 2.85 -4.87 -2.97
N GLU A 91 2.60 -5.58 -1.88
CA GLU A 91 1.90 -6.87 -1.89
C GLU A 91 0.75 -6.85 -0.87
N VAL A 92 -0.44 -7.25 -1.31
CA VAL A 92 -1.60 -7.36 -0.42
C VAL A 92 -1.54 -8.71 0.30
N LEU A 93 -1.51 -8.66 1.62
CA LEU A 93 -1.41 -9.83 2.48
C LEU A 93 -2.80 -10.36 2.88
N GLU A 94 -3.76 -9.45 3.07
CA GLU A 94 -5.11 -9.80 3.52
C GLU A 94 -6.12 -8.71 3.17
N VAL A 95 -7.32 -9.13 2.75
CA VAL A 95 -8.48 -8.25 2.61
C VAL A 95 -9.62 -8.79 3.47
N LYS A 96 -9.99 -8.05 4.50
CA LYS A 96 -11.00 -8.46 5.49
C LYS A 96 -12.13 -7.45 5.56
N LYS A 97 -13.37 -7.92 5.42
CA LYS A 97 -14.55 -7.07 5.62
C LYS A 97 -14.67 -6.67 7.10
N LEU A 98 -14.95 -5.39 7.35
CA LEU A 98 -15.20 -4.85 8.68
C LEU A 98 -16.67 -4.94 9.07
#